data_AF-A0AB40D113-F1
#
_entry.id   AF-A0AB40D113-F1
#
_cell.length_a   1.000
_cell.length_b   1.000
_cell.length_c   1.000
_cell.angle_alpha   90.00
_cell.angle_beta   90.00
_cell.angle_gamma   90.00
#
_symmetry.space_group_name_H-M   'P 1'
#
loop_
_entity.id
_entity.type
_entity.pdbx_description
1 polymer ?
#
loop_
_entity_poly.entity_id
_entity_poly.type
_entity_poly.pdbx_seq_one_letter_code
_entity_poly.pdbx_strand_id
1 'polypeptide(L)'
;MLKDNPKWKSNTPLSRSSKKLKINESGAYTSSSNADTSIDVDDIEVEVCPIGQKAAKAKAKTKRKGKSNVVEKSKVDEEMEARWVELQEWRNEKLAEVRSLKKSFEMVADHQILTMNTSHMNAEQLENHRLMCNVIKSKYNI
;
A
#
# COMPACT_ATOMS: atom_id res chain seq x y z
N MET A 1 16.06 -36.30 -27.22
CA MET A 1 14.72 -35.77 -27.59
C MET A 1 13.78 -36.04 -26.42
N LEU A 2 13.21 -34.99 -25.80
CA LEU A 2 12.41 -35.11 -24.56
C LEU A 2 10.95 -35.51 -24.82
N LYS A 3 10.57 -35.70 -26.10
CA LYS A 3 9.19 -35.84 -26.57
C LYS A 3 8.65 -37.27 -26.46
N ASP A 4 9.52 -38.25 -26.20
CA ASP A 4 9.16 -39.67 -26.15
C ASP A 4 8.81 -40.16 -24.74
N ASN A 5 8.71 -39.25 -23.77
CA ASN A 5 8.42 -39.61 -22.39
C ASN A 5 6.94 -40.07 -22.25
N PRO A 6 6.67 -41.29 -21.78
CA PRO A 6 5.32 -41.87 -21.76
C PRO A 6 4.32 -41.10 -20.87
N LYS A 7 4.81 -40.30 -19.92
CA LYS A 7 4.00 -39.35 -19.12
C LYS A 7 3.25 -38.30 -19.96
N TRP A 8 3.70 -38.03 -21.19
CA TRP A 8 3.09 -37.06 -22.10
C TRP A 8 2.26 -37.72 -23.22
N LYS A 9 2.20 -39.06 -23.27
CA LYS A 9 1.33 -39.77 -24.21
C LYS A 9 -0.06 -39.92 -23.59
N SER A 10 -0.85 -38.85 -23.63
CA SER A 10 -2.25 -38.88 -23.22
C SER A 10 -3.10 -39.65 -24.24
N ASN A 11 -3.26 -40.96 -24.05
CA ASN A 11 -4.30 -41.74 -24.70
C ASN A 11 -5.58 -41.61 -23.87
N THR A 12 -6.32 -40.52 -24.07
CA THR A 12 -7.68 -40.37 -23.52
C THR A 12 -8.62 -39.91 -24.62
N PRO A 13 -9.72 -40.64 -24.91
CA PRO A 13 -10.66 -40.25 -25.94
C PRO A 13 -11.34 -38.92 -25.56
N LEU A 14 -11.47 -38.04 -26.56
CA LEU A 14 -12.09 -36.71 -26.46
C LEU A 14 -13.57 -36.86 -26.04
N SER A 15 -13.84 -36.87 -24.73
CA SER A 15 -15.20 -36.68 -24.22
C SER A 15 -15.44 -35.18 -24.13
N ARG A 16 -16.14 -34.65 -25.14
CA ARG A 16 -16.53 -33.24 -25.29
C ARG A 16 -17.51 -32.87 -24.17
N SER A 17 -16.99 -32.36 -23.05
CA SER A 17 -17.81 -31.78 -21.99
C SER A 17 -18.23 -30.37 -22.39
N SER A 18 -19.46 -30.26 -22.92
CA SER A 18 -20.08 -29.01 -23.33
C SER A 18 -20.38 -28.11 -22.13
N LYS A 19 -19.59 -27.05 -21.93
CA LYS A 19 -19.99 -25.90 -21.08
C LYS A 19 -21.14 -25.17 -21.78
N LYS A 20 -22.34 -25.20 -21.20
CA LYS A 20 -23.48 -24.40 -21.67
C LYS A 20 -23.23 -22.92 -21.37
N LEU A 21 -22.96 -22.12 -22.40
CA LEU A 21 -23.03 -20.67 -22.34
C LEU A 21 -24.51 -20.26 -22.47
N LYS A 22 -25.01 -19.50 -21.51
CA LYS A 22 -26.39 -18.98 -21.51
C LYS A 22 -26.36 -17.63 -22.25
N ILE A 23 -26.66 -17.65 -23.53
CA ILE A 23 -26.87 -16.46 -24.38
C ILE A 23 -28.38 -16.26 -24.52
N ASN A 24 -28.88 -15.06 -24.26
CA ASN A 24 -30.25 -14.67 -24.57
C ASN A 24 -30.33 -14.12 -26.01
N GLU A 25 -31.52 -14.20 -26.60
CA GLU A 25 -31.81 -14.12 -28.04
C GLU A 25 -31.59 -12.73 -28.69
N SER A 26 -31.05 -11.75 -27.97
CA SER A 26 -30.76 -10.42 -28.54
C SER A 26 -29.27 -10.10 -28.68
N GLY A 27 -28.36 -11.04 -28.36
CA GLY A 27 -26.95 -10.95 -28.77
C GLY A 27 -26.22 -9.65 -28.38
N ALA A 28 -26.70 -8.95 -27.36
CA ALA A 28 -26.13 -7.69 -26.88
C ALA A 28 -25.39 -7.93 -25.56
N TYR A 29 -24.10 -7.56 -25.53
CA TYR A 29 -23.30 -7.52 -24.31
C TYR A 29 -23.92 -6.49 -23.36
N THR A 30 -24.52 -6.95 -22.27
CA THR A 30 -24.92 -6.02 -21.19
C THR A 30 -23.74 -5.84 -20.23
N SER A 31 -23.32 -4.58 -20.17
CA SER A 31 -22.68 -3.90 -19.05
C SER A 31 -21.18 -4.08 -18.84
N SER A 32 -20.44 -3.09 -19.39
CA SER A 32 -19.91 -1.97 -18.59
C SER A 32 -19.91 -2.20 -17.07
N SER A 33 -18.73 -2.44 -16.51
CA SER A 33 -18.41 -2.03 -15.14
C SER A 33 -16.92 -1.69 -15.05
N ASN A 34 -16.60 -0.43 -15.30
CA ASN A 34 -15.46 0.17 -14.62
C ASN A 34 -16.00 0.55 -13.25
N ALA A 35 -15.84 -0.34 -12.27
CA ALA A 35 -16.08 0.01 -10.88
C ALA A 35 -15.01 1.04 -10.50
N ASP A 36 -15.43 2.30 -10.50
CA ASP A 36 -14.80 3.37 -9.76
C ASP A 36 -14.61 2.88 -8.32
N THR A 37 -13.37 2.80 -7.86
CA THR A 37 -13.05 2.41 -6.48
C THR A 37 -12.97 3.68 -5.64
N SER A 38 -14.06 4.44 -5.59
CA SER A 38 -14.35 5.28 -4.45
C SER A 38 -15.00 4.38 -3.40
N ILE A 39 -14.17 3.80 -2.52
CA ILE A 39 -14.69 3.14 -1.32
C ILE A 39 -15.12 4.26 -0.38
N ASP A 40 -16.42 4.44 -0.25
CA ASP A 40 -17.00 5.25 0.83
C ASP A 40 -16.99 4.35 2.09
N VAL A 41 -16.38 4.85 3.16
CA VAL A 41 -15.87 4.02 4.28
C VAL A 41 -16.98 3.56 5.23
N ASP A 42 -18.22 4.00 5.02
CA ASP A 42 -19.24 3.93 6.06
C ASP A 42 -20.25 2.77 5.97
N ASP A 43 -20.20 1.87 4.97
CA ASP A 43 -21.28 0.86 4.81
C ASP A 43 -20.84 -0.57 4.43
N ILE A 44 -19.86 -1.14 5.15
CA ILE A 44 -19.52 -2.57 5.02
C ILE A 44 -20.14 -3.35 6.19
N GLU A 45 -21.38 -3.79 5.99
CA GLU A 45 -22.04 -4.79 6.80
C GLU A 45 -21.28 -6.14 6.67
N VAL A 46 -20.70 -6.63 7.77
CA VAL A 46 -19.83 -7.81 7.77
C VAL A 46 -20.66 -9.08 7.71
N GLU A 47 -20.85 -9.64 6.52
CA GLU A 47 -21.49 -10.95 6.33
C GLU A 47 -20.53 -12.09 6.76
N VAL A 48 -20.88 -12.77 7.87
CA VAL A 48 -20.05 -13.81 8.50
C VAL A 48 -20.17 -15.13 7.73
N CYS A 49 -19.21 -15.40 6.85
CA CYS A 49 -19.06 -16.70 6.20
C CYS A 49 -18.73 -17.83 7.21
N PRO A 50 -19.33 -19.03 7.10
CA PRO A 50 -19.08 -20.13 8.03
C PRO A 50 -17.64 -20.66 7.93
N ILE A 51 -17.07 -21.01 9.09
CA ILE A 51 -15.67 -21.39 9.23
C ILE A 51 -15.37 -22.69 8.46
N GLY A 52 -14.65 -22.57 7.34
CA GLY A 52 -14.28 -23.71 6.51
C GLY A 52 -13.30 -24.67 7.21
N GLN A 53 -13.22 -25.90 6.68
CA GLN A 53 -12.37 -27.03 7.09
C GLN A 53 -10.89 -26.72 7.44
N LYS A 54 -10.39 -25.52 7.12
CA LYS A 54 -9.06 -25.01 7.47
C LYS A 54 -8.85 -24.95 8.99
N ALA A 55 -9.87 -24.59 9.77
CA ALA A 55 -9.76 -24.50 11.23
C ALA A 55 -9.59 -25.88 11.90
N ALA A 56 -10.27 -26.90 11.38
CA ALA A 56 -10.17 -28.28 11.89
C ALA A 56 -8.77 -28.88 11.68
N LYS A 57 -8.13 -28.59 10.53
CA LYS A 57 -6.74 -29.03 10.27
C LYS A 57 -5.71 -28.34 11.17
N ALA A 58 -5.96 -27.11 11.61
CA ALA A 58 -5.06 -26.38 12.51
C ALA A 58 -5.01 -27.03 13.91
N LYS A 59 -6.17 -27.37 14.49
CA LYS A 59 -6.25 -28.02 15.82
C LYS A 59 -5.61 -29.41 15.86
N ALA A 60 -5.64 -30.16 14.75
CA ALA A 60 -5.02 -31.47 14.65
C ALA A 60 -3.47 -31.43 14.64
N LYS A 61 -2.87 -30.33 14.16
CA LYS A 61 -1.40 -30.17 14.16
C LYS A 61 -0.83 -29.74 15.51
N THR A 62 -1.63 -29.09 16.36
CA THR A 62 -1.15 -28.52 17.63
C THR A 62 -0.87 -29.57 18.71
N LYS A 63 -1.51 -30.77 18.67
CA LYS A 63 -1.26 -31.82 19.68
C LYS A 63 0.08 -32.55 19.54
N ARG A 64 0.91 -32.24 18.53
CA ARG A 64 2.20 -32.90 18.28
C ARG A 64 3.35 -31.90 18.13
N LYS A 65 3.64 -31.08 19.15
CA LYS A 65 4.97 -30.43 19.19
C LYS A 65 5.44 -30.07 20.59
N GLY A 66 5.71 -31.11 21.39
CA GLY A 66 6.73 -31.03 22.42
C GLY A 66 8.10 -31.17 21.78
N LYS A 67 8.70 -30.04 21.37
CA LYS A 67 10.14 -29.81 21.23
C LYS A 67 10.35 -28.41 20.69
N SER A 68 10.99 -27.57 21.50
CA SER A 68 11.56 -26.29 21.10
C SER A 68 12.54 -26.58 19.97
N ASN A 69 12.13 -26.29 18.73
CA ASN A 69 13.05 -26.22 17.62
C ASN A 69 13.48 -24.76 17.54
N VAL A 70 14.75 -24.49 17.80
CA VAL A 70 15.39 -23.27 17.28
C VAL A 70 15.19 -23.32 15.78
N VAL A 71 14.35 -22.43 15.25
CA VAL A 71 14.12 -22.32 13.81
C VAL A 71 15.35 -21.63 13.26
N GLU A 72 16.28 -22.42 12.75
CA GLU A 72 17.41 -21.94 11.96
C GLU A 72 16.83 -21.21 10.74
N LYS A 73 17.10 -19.90 10.62
CA LYS A 73 16.62 -19.09 9.50
C LYS A 73 17.18 -19.68 8.21
N SER A 74 16.32 -19.87 7.23
CA SER A 74 16.81 -20.30 5.92
C SER A 74 17.55 -19.13 5.26
N LYS A 75 18.52 -19.42 4.39
CA LYS A 75 19.20 -18.39 3.58
C LYS A 75 18.23 -17.50 2.80
N VAL A 76 17.05 -18.03 2.45
CA VAL A 76 15.98 -17.29 1.77
C VAL A 76 15.33 -16.27 2.71
N ASP A 77 15.15 -16.61 3.99
CA ASP A 77 14.61 -15.69 5.00
C ASP A 77 15.60 -14.55 5.28
N GLU A 78 16.90 -14.84 5.30
CA GLU A 78 17.96 -13.83 5.45
C GLU A 78 18.04 -12.89 4.25
N GLU A 79 17.97 -13.41 3.02
CA GLU A 79 17.97 -12.57 1.82
C GLU A 79 16.71 -11.68 1.74
N MET A 80 15.55 -12.22 2.12
CA MET A 80 14.32 -11.46 2.17
C MET A 80 14.40 -10.32 3.20
N GLU A 81 14.93 -10.59 4.39
CA GLU A 81 15.13 -9.56 5.43
C GLU A 81 16.10 -8.47 4.94
N ALA A 82 17.20 -8.84 4.29
CA ALA A 82 18.15 -7.88 3.74
C ALA A 82 17.48 -6.95 2.71
N ARG A 83 16.67 -7.50 1.80
CA ARG A 83 15.89 -6.69 0.83
C ARG A 83 14.88 -5.76 1.52
N TRP A 84 14.26 -6.19 2.61
CA TRP A 84 13.35 -5.34 3.39
C TRP A 84 14.07 -4.18 4.07
N VAL A 85 15.26 -4.44 4.61
CA VAL A 85 16.11 -3.41 5.21
C VAL A 85 16.53 -2.39 4.15
N GLU A 86 17.03 -2.84 3.00
CA GLU A 86 17.39 -1.96 1.86
C GLU A 86 16.21 -1.09 1.42
N LEU A 87 15.01 -1.66 1.32
CA LEU A 87 13.80 -0.93 0.94
C LEU A 87 13.41 0.13 2.00
N GLN A 88 13.56 -0.19 3.28
CA GLN A 88 13.31 0.76 4.38
C GLN A 88 14.32 1.90 4.38
N GLU A 89 15.59 1.59 4.18
CA GLU A 89 16.65 2.60 4.08
C GLU A 89 16.40 3.55 2.91
N TRP A 90 16.11 3.01 1.73
CA TRP A 90 15.75 3.81 0.56
C TRP A 90 14.52 4.69 0.81
N ARG A 91 13.46 4.15 1.44
CA ARG A 91 12.27 4.93 1.82
C ARG A 91 12.64 6.06 2.76
N ASN A 92 13.47 5.79 3.77
CA ASN A 92 13.89 6.79 4.75
C ASN A 92 14.75 7.88 4.13
N GLU A 93 15.65 7.53 3.21
CA GLU A 93 16.45 8.46 2.44
C GLU A 93 15.56 9.39 1.61
N LYS A 94 14.61 8.83 0.85
CA LYS A 94 13.67 9.64 0.05
C LYS A 94 12.81 10.54 0.92
N LEU A 95 12.39 10.06 2.08
CA LEU A 95 11.63 10.87 3.03
C LEU A 95 12.49 11.98 3.65
N ALA A 96 13.78 11.74 3.90
CA ALA A 96 14.71 12.75 4.37
C ALA A 96 14.96 13.84 3.32
N GLU A 97 15.09 13.45 2.04
CA GLU A 97 15.21 14.36 0.90
C GLU A 97 14.00 15.30 0.80
N VAL A 98 12.78 14.75 0.85
CA VAL A 98 11.54 15.54 0.84
C VAL A 98 11.45 16.47 2.05
N ARG A 99 11.83 16.01 3.25
CA ARG A 99 11.86 16.86 4.45
C ARG A 99 12.86 18.01 4.30
N SER A 100 14.04 17.74 3.75
CA SER A 100 15.06 18.76 3.51
C SER A 100 14.57 19.82 2.53
N LEU A 101 13.95 19.40 1.42
CA LEU A 101 13.36 20.29 0.43
C LEU A 101 12.20 21.10 1.01
N LYS A 102 11.35 20.48 1.84
CA LYS A 102 10.28 21.21 2.55
C LYS A 102 10.88 22.28 3.47
N LYS A 103 11.93 21.96 4.21
CA LYS A 103 12.60 22.90 5.13
C LYS A 103 13.21 24.08 4.38
N SER A 104 13.80 23.86 3.21
CA SER A 104 14.35 24.96 2.39
C SER A 104 13.24 25.88 1.87
N PHE A 105 12.12 25.31 1.41
CA PHE A 105 10.95 26.08 0.98
C PHE A 105 10.35 26.91 2.13
N GLU A 106 10.19 26.30 3.31
CA GLU A 106 9.72 27.00 4.52
C GLU A 106 10.65 28.17 4.87
N MET A 107 11.97 27.98 4.82
CA MET A 107 12.94 29.03 5.11
C MET A 107 12.82 30.21 4.14
N VAL A 108 12.59 29.94 2.85
CA VAL A 108 12.36 30.98 1.83
C VAL A 108 11.06 31.73 2.09
N ALA A 109 9.97 31.01 2.39
CA ALA A 109 8.68 31.63 2.72
C ALA A 109 8.77 32.50 3.98
N ASP A 110 9.42 31.99 5.04
CA ASP A 110 9.65 32.73 6.29
C ASP A 110 10.44 34.02 6.03
N HIS A 111 11.50 33.95 5.22
CA HIS A 111 12.29 35.12 4.85
C HIS A 111 11.47 36.14 4.03
N GLN A 112 10.65 35.67 3.10
CA GLN A 112 9.75 36.54 2.33
C GLN A 112 8.78 37.28 3.26
N ILE A 113 8.21 36.60 4.25
CA ILE A 113 7.34 37.22 5.25
C ILE A 113 8.10 38.29 6.02
N LEU A 114 9.31 38.00 6.52
CA LEU A 114 10.11 38.98 7.27
C LEU A 114 10.50 40.23 6.46
N THR A 115 10.67 40.09 5.15
CA THR A 115 11.14 41.15 4.25
C THR A 115 10.04 41.82 3.43
N MET A 116 8.78 41.42 3.65
CA MET A 116 7.63 41.94 2.93
C MET A 116 7.44 43.44 3.22
N ASN A 117 7.19 44.22 2.17
CA ASN A 117 6.90 45.65 2.31
C ASN A 117 5.52 45.85 2.94
N THR A 118 5.46 46.54 4.08
CA THR A 118 4.23 46.79 4.84
C THR A 118 3.60 48.16 4.57
N SER A 119 4.18 48.98 3.69
CA SER A 119 3.74 50.37 3.46
C SER A 119 2.30 50.52 2.97
N HIS A 120 1.72 49.46 2.42
CA HIS A 120 0.37 49.42 1.87
C HIS A 120 -0.61 48.56 2.69
N MET A 121 -0.18 48.04 3.85
CA MET A 121 -1.01 47.22 4.71
C MET A 121 -1.94 48.09 5.57
N ASN A 122 -3.18 47.64 5.77
CA ASN A 122 -4.07 48.23 6.77
C ASN A 122 -3.66 47.81 8.20
N ALA A 123 -4.31 48.37 9.22
CA ALA A 123 -3.95 48.12 10.62
C ALA A 123 -4.06 46.63 11.03
N GLU A 124 -5.08 45.93 10.55
CA GLU A 124 -5.29 44.51 10.84
C GLU A 124 -4.22 43.63 10.19
N GLN A 125 -3.92 43.90 8.92
CA GLN A 125 -2.86 43.21 8.16
C GLN A 125 -1.48 43.44 8.80
N LEU A 126 -1.23 44.64 9.31
CA LEU A 126 0.04 44.98 9.95
C LEU A 126 0.20 44.23 11.28
N GLU A 127 -0.87 44.07 12.06
CA GLU A 127 -0.83 43.25 13.28
C GLU A 127 -0.64 41.76 12.95
N ASN A 128 -1.36 41.24 11.95
CA ASN A 128 -1.16 39.86 11.49
C ASN A 128 0.28 39.60 11.03
N HIS A 129 0.84 40.52 10.24
CA HIS A 129 2.24 40.45 9.80
C HIS A 129 3.20 40.49 11.00
N ARG A 130 2.95 41.36 11.99
CA ARG A 130 3.75 41.44 13.21
C ARG A 130 3.72 40.13 14.01
N LEU A 131 2.55 39.51 14.15
CA LEU A 131 2.40 38.21 14.80
C LEU A 131 3.18 37.11 14.06
N MET A 132 3.06 37.04 12.74
CA MET A 132 3.81 36.08 11.92
C MET A 132 5.32 36.28 12.05
N CYS A 133 5.79 37.53 11.98
CA CYS A 133 7.20 37.87 12.17
C CYS A 133 7.71 37.42 13.55
N ASN A 134 6.92 37.58 14.62
CA ASN A 134 7.30 37.13 15.96
C ASN A 134 7.43 35.60 16.06
N VAL A 135 6.52 34.86 15.41
CA VAL A 135 6.60 33.39 15.34
C VAL A 135 7.87 32.96 14.61
N ILE A 136 8.19 33.58 13.48
CA ILE A 136 9.39 33.28 12.69
C ILE A 136 10.66 33.62 13.49
N LYS A 137 10.70 34.79 14.13
CA LYS A 137 11.80 35.19 15.01
C LYS A 137 12.06 34.19 16.12
N SER A 138 10.99 33.72 16.77
CA SER A 138 11.07 32.67 17.79
C SER A 138 11.55 31.33 17.23
N LYS A 139 11.13 30.95 16.01
CA LYS A 139 11.56 29.72 15.33
C LYS A 139 13.07 29.69 15.07
N TYR A 140 13.66 30.84 14.72
CA TYR A 140 15.10 30.94 14.37
C TYR A 140 15.97 31.57 15.47
N ASN A 141 15.39 31.95 16.61
CA ASN A 141 16.05 32.67 17.71
C ASN A 141 16.74 33.98 17.24
N ILE A 142 16.01 34.80 16.47
CA ILE A 142 16.46 36.12 15.96
C ILE A 142 15.52 37.25 16.39
#